data_AF-A0A820B603-F1
#
_entry.id   AF-A0A820B603-F1
#
_cell.length_a   1.000
_cell.length_b   1.000
_cell.length_c   1.000
_cell.angle_alpha   90.00
_cell.angle_beta   90.00
_cell.angle_gamma   90.00
#
_symmetry.space_group_name_H-M   'P 1'
#
loop_
_entity.id
_entity.type
_entity.pdbx_description
1 polymer ?
#
loop_
_entity_poly.entity_id
_entity_poly.type
_entity_poly.pdbx_seq_one_letter_code
_entity_poly.pdbx_strand_id
1 'polypeptide(L)'
;MNGFLTQCGYPLCLGSRDGTHVQIKPPVGTETDYYNCKKFHSVIMLAAVNSKLMFTYINVGAPERCYKSSIYSRWTLYYVIQNSIYKKSFFIENNATMYAHLMADSVFALHSTLIKQYAERPNMSKKECMFNYRLSMARSTVERAFGMMKNRFRCIHRKMEYELDNSVRIIKAIAILHNICIISGDNSELDWDISYVIYKKPSCNSQTTDGNEIRQAFTDYLFIHSQNCAAGIQLAHAGRKASTKAPFHQTPGDRSQPAYATKEEGGWPDEVVAPSPLPFAENYCIPKEMSLEQIEQFKQDFIKSVERSDKCGFDVLEIHAAHGYLLTEFLSPTSNKRKDQYGGTFENRVRLLLELTSLVRQAWPLTKPLSVRLSCDEWVGSEGWTMDDTLRLIPQLIELGVDIIDTSSGGNSSSQQLPVPLKPGYQVPFSETIKNSKYGTKIMTAPVGLIVEAKQANEIIEQEYGDLVLMAREYLRDPHFPLKAAKELGVKELTWPPQYQRAK
;
A
#
# COMPACT_ATOMS: atom_id res chain seq x y z
N MET A 1 -7.49 -0.99 -16.53
CA MET A 1 -6.16 -1.13 -15.91
C MET A 1 -6.18 -1.97 -14.64
N ASN A 2 -7.31 -2.05 -13.95
CA ASN A 2 -7.52 -2.98 -12.82
C ASN A 2 -7.54 -4.46 -13.25
N GLY A 3 -7.26 -4.82 -14.50
CA GLY A 3 -7.40 -6.21 -14.94
C GLY A 3 -6.43 -7.14 -14.20
N PHE A 4 -5.17 -6.77 -14.01
CA PHE A 4 -4.25 -7.56 -13.18
C PHE A 4 -4.57 -7.50 -11.68
N LEU A 5 -5.13 -6.38 -11.20
CA LEU A 5 -5.65 -6.31 -9.83
C LEU A 5 -6.80 -7.30 -9.62
N THR A 6 -7.76 -7.36 -10.55
CA THR A 6 -8.89 -8.29 -10.52
C THR A 6 -8.46 -9.74 -10.78
N GLN A 7 -7.55 -9.99 -11.73
CA GLN A 7 -7.14 -11.34 -12.14
C GLN A 7 -6.20 -12.00 -11.13
N CYS A 8 -5.24 -11.26 -10.59
CA CYS A 8 -4.18 -11.82 -9.75
C CYS A 8 -3.85 -11.01 -8.49
N GLY A 9 -4.55 -9.90 -8.23
CA GLY A 9 -4.35 -9.08 -7.04
C GLY A 9 -3.22 -8.05 -7.15
N TYR A 10 -2.56 -7.90 -8.30
CA TYR A 10 -1.45 -6.95 -8.45
C TYR A 10 -1.95 -5.54 -8.82
N PRO A 11 -1.86 -4.53 -7.92
CA PRO A 11 -2.22 -3.16 -8.25
C PRO A 11 -1.15 -2.51 -9.14
N LEU A 12 -1.56 -1.55 -9.98
CA LEU A 12 -0.66 -0.75 -10.83
C LEU A 12 0.31 -1.53 -11.75
N CYS A 13 -0.03 -2.78 -12.07
CA CYS A 13 0.65 -3.55 -13.10
C CYS A 13 0.17 -3.12 -14.50
N LEU A 14 1.11 -2.64 -15.33
CA LEU A 14 0.86 -2.23 -16.71
C LEU A 14 0.79 -3.42 -17.67
N GLY A 15 1.44 -4.52 -17.32
CA GLY A 15 1.61 -5.62 -18.24
C GLY A 15 2.50 -6.74 -17.73
N SER A 16 2.31 -7.89 -18.35
CA SER A 16 3.18 -9.04 -18.24
C SER A 16 4.18 -9.04 -19.38
N ARG A 17 5.46 -9.31 -19.07
CA ARG A 17 6.58 -9.22 -20.01
C ARG A 17 7.26 -10.58 -20.15
N ASP A 18 7.42 -11.00 -21.40
CA ASP A 18 8.20 -12.19 -21.74
C ASP A 18 8.69 -12.15 -23.20
N GLY A 19 9.58 -13.07 -23.58
CA GLY A 19 10.09 -13.25 -24.93
C GLY A 19 9.63 -14.56 -25.55
N THR A 20 9.38 -14.55 -26.86
CA THR A 20 9.11 -15.77 -27.63
C THR A 20 10.02 -15.88 -28.85
N HIS A 21 10.46 -17.11 -29.17
CA HIS A 21 11.25 -17.37 -30.37
C HIS A 21 10.35 -17.46 -31.60
N VAL A 22 10.81 -16.85 -32.69
CA VAL A 22 10.23 -16.94 -34.04
C VAL A 22 11.28 -17.45 -35.00
N GLN A 23 10.98 -18.53 -35.71
CA GLN A 23 11.92 -19.16 -36.64
C GLN A 23 12.14 -18.31 -37.89
N ILE A 24 13.40 -18.11 -38.25
CA ILE A 24 13.79 -17.31 -39.42
C ILE A 24 14.89 -18.00 -40.23
N LYS A 25 15.04 -17.59 -41.49
CA LYS A 25 16.28 -17.75 -42.25
C LYS A 25 17.33 -16.76 -41.70
N PRO A 26 18.45 -17.22 -41.12
CA PRO A 26 19.49 -16.32 -40.61
C PRO A 26 20.16 -15.55 -41.77
N PRO A 27 20.64 -14.32 -41.54
CA PRO A 27 21.49 -13.62 -42.50
C PRO A 27 22.79 -14.40 -42.73
N VAL A 28 23.23 -14.43 -43.99
CA VAL A 28 24.46 -15.14 -44.39
C VAL A 28 25.66 -14.61 -43.61
N GLY A 29 26.44 -15.52 -43.03
CA GLY A 29 27.65 -15.20 -42.26
C GLY A 29 27.40 -14.80 -40.79
N THR A 30 26.16 -14.86 -40.31
CA THR A 30 25.78 -14.58 -38.91
C THR A 30 24.97 -15.72 -38.27
N GLU A 31 24.97 -16.91 -38.88
CA GLU A 31 24.12 -18.05 -38.51
C GLU A 31 24.26 -18.43 -37.03
N THR A 32 25.48 -18.36 -36.49
CA THR A 32 25.78 -18.67 -35.09
C THR A 32 25.12 -17.71 -34.09
N ASP A 33 24.82 -16.49 -34.49
CA ASP A 33 24.22 -15.47 -33.61
C ASP A 33 22.73 -15.73 -33.41
N TYR A 34 22.07 -16.30 -34.42
CA TYR A 34 20.63 -16.60 -34.40
C TYR A 34 20.32 -18.04 -33.99
N TYR A 35 21.33 -18.89 -33.81
CA TYR A 35 21.14 -20.27 -33.38
C TYR A 35 20.86 -20.36 -31.88
N ASN A 36 19.71 -20.94 -31.53
CA ASN A 36 19.17 -20.84 -30.18
C ASN A 36 19.39 -22.07 -29.29
N CYS A 37 19.11 -21.94 -27.99
CA CYS A 37 19.15 -23.05 -27.02
C CYS A 37 18.19 -24.22 -27.34
N LYS A 38 17.16 -23.97 -28.16
CA LYS A 38 16.21 -24.97 -28.68
C LYS A 38 16.69 -25.60 -30.00
N LYS A 39 17.93 -25.35 -30.42
CA LYS A 39 18.61 -25.94 -31.60
C LYS A 39 18.00 -25.54 -32.95
N PHE A 40 17.54 -24.30 -33.09
CA PHE A 40 17.10 -23.74 -34.38
C PHE A 40 17.44 -22.25 -34.54
N HIS A 41 17.42 -21.74 -35.77
CA HIS A 41 17.66 -20.33 -36.07
C HIS A 41 16.41 -19.49 -35.79
N SER A 42 16.54 -18.44 -34.98
CA SER A 42 15.40 -17.62 -34.57
C SER A 42 15.78 -16.20 -34.17
N VAL A 43 14.81 -15.31 -34.29
CA VAL A 43 14.81 -14.03 -33.57
C VAL A 43 13.95 -14.14 -32.33
N ILE A 44 14.25 -13.32 -31.33
CA ILE A 44 13.38 -13.15 -30.17
C ILE A 44 12.41 -11.98 -30.44
N MET A 45 11.13 -12.25 -30.22
CA MET A 45 10.10 -11.24 -30.04
C MET A 45 9.90 -11.05 -28.54
N LEU A 46 10.43 -9.95 -28.00
CA LEU A 46 10.15 -9.51 -26.64
C LEU A 46 8.87 -8.69 -26.63
N ALA A 47 7.96 -8.96 -25.71
CA ALA A 47 6.71 -8.23 -25.62
C ALA A 47 6.33 -7.84 -24.20
N ALA A 48 5.52 -6.79 -24.08
CA ALA A 48 4.69 -6.51 -22.92
C ALA A 48 3.22 -6.62 -23.33
N VAL A 49 2.42 -7.28 -22.50
CA VAL A 49 1.02 -7.61 -22.77
C VAL A 49 0.17 -7.18 -21.60
N ASN A 50 -0.95 -6.50 -21.87
CA ASN A 50 -1.87 -6.09 -20.81
C ASN A 50 -2.84 -7.23 -20.41
N SER A 51 -3.65 -7.00 -19.38
CA SER A 51 -4.61 -7.98 -18.85
C SER A 51 -5.69 -8.44 -19.85
N LYS A 52 -5.80 -7.80 -21.02
CA LYS A 52 -6.72 -8.15 -22.12
C LYS A 52 -6.01 -8.90 -23.25
N LEU A 53 -4.82 -9.46 -23.01
CA LEU A 53 -4.04 -10.20 -24.02
C LEU A 53 -3.59 -9.37 -25.23
N MET A 54 -3.60 -8.04 -25.10
CA MET A 54 -3.11 -7.13 -26.16
C MET A 54 -1.64 -6.77 -25.93
N PHE A 55 -0.85 -6.81 -27.00
CA PHE A 55 0.53 -6.35 -27.02
C PHE A 55 0.58 -4.83 -26.87
N THR A 56 1.15 -4.33 -25.77
CA THR A 56 1.36 -2.89 -25.53
C THR A 56 2.74 -2.44 -25.99
N TYR A 57 3.68 -3.38 -26.11
CA TYR A 57 5.01 -3.16 -26.66
C TYR A 57 5.54 -4.45 -27.26
N ILE A 58 6.28 -4.33 -28.36
CA ILE A 58 7.04 -5.43 -28.97
C ILE A 58 8.40 -4.93 -29.42
N ASN A 59 9.42 -5.77 -29.29
CA ASN A 59 10.73 -5.57 -29.90
C ASN A 59 11.17 -6.90 -30.53
N VAL A 60 11.60 -6.84 -31.79
CA VAL A 60 11.86 -8.00 -32.64
C VAL A 60 13.16 -7.76 -33.40
N GLY A 61 13.98 -8.81 -33.50
CA GLY A 61 15.16 -8.83 -34.37
C GLY A 61 16.49 -9.06 -33.66
N ALA A 62 16.51 -9.10 -32.32
CA ALA A 62 17.71 -9.38 -31.57
C ALA A 62 18.06 -10.89 -31.59
N PRO A 63 19.35 -11.26 -31.78
CA PRO A 63 19.85 -12.62 -31.56
C PRO A 63 19.80 -13.02 -30.07
N GLU A 64 19.82 -14.33 -29.77
CA GLU A 64 19.61 -14.85 -28.41
C GLU A 64 20.63 -14.29 -27.40
N ARG A 65 21.89 -14.06 -27.82
CA ARG A 65 22.93 -13.55 -26.93
C ARG A 65 22.65 -12.12 -26.42
N CYS A 66 21.85 -11.33 -27.13
CA CYS A 66 21.47 -9.98 -26.72
C CYS A 66 20.34 -9.95 -25.67
N TYR A 67 19.57 -11.05 -25.54
CA TYR A 67 18.44 -11.23 -24.60
C TYR A 67 18.81 -11.02 -23.14
N LYS A 68 20.07 -11.34 -22.78
CA LYS A 68 20.60 -11.26 -21.41
C LYS A 68 21.29 -9.93 -21.09
N SER A 69 21.43 -9.04 -22.08
CA SER A 69 22.11 -7.76 -21.88
C SER A 69 21.17 -6.74 -21.20
N SER A 70 21.68 -6.05 -20.19
CA SER A 70 20.98 -5.00 -19.43
C SER A 70 20.51 -3.81 -20.28
N ILE A 71 20.93 -3.75 -21.55
CA ILE A 71 20.58 -2.70 -22.50
C ILE A 71 19.16 -2.92 -23.01
N TYR A 72 18.82 -4.11 -23.52
CA TYR A 72 17.46 -4.40 -24.03
C TYR A 72 16.39 -4.42 -22.94
N SER A 73 16.77 -4.71 -21.69
CA SER A 73 15.84 -4.64 -20.55
C SER A 73 15.38 -3.22 -20.24
N ARG A 74 16.29 -2.23 -20.34
CA ARG A 74 16.02 -0.80 -20.09
C ARG A 74 15.13 -0.15 -21.16
N TRP A 75 15.32 -0.46 -22.44
CA TRP A 75 14.57 0.19 -23.53
C TRP A 75 13.08 -0.14 -23.54
N THR A 76 12.71 -1.41 -23.33
CA THR A 76 11.29 -1.82 -23.18
C THR A 76 10.62 -1.13 -22.01
N LEU A 77 11.31 -1.07 -20.86
CA LEU A 77 10.81 -0.43 -19.66
C LEU A 77 10.62 1.07 -19.88
N TYR A 78 11.65 1.73 -20.42
CA TYR A 78 11.61 3.14 -20.77
C TYR A 78 10.44 3.44 -21.70
N TYR A 79 10.26 2.69 -22.78
CA TYR A 79 9.20 2.96 -23.74
C TYR A 79 7.80 2.74 -23.17
N VAL A 80 7.56 1.60 -22.49
CA VAL A 80 6.22 1.29 -21.93
C VAL A 80 5.84 2.28 -20.84
N ILE A 81 6.78 2.65 -19.97
CA ILE A 81 6.48 3.53 -18.84
C ILE A 81 6.37 4.99 -19.30
N GLN A 82 7.28 5.48 -20.14
CA GLN A 82 7.26 6.87 -20.62
C GLN A 82 6.06 7.18 -21.52
N ASN A 83 5.62 6.21 -22.34
CA ASN A 83 4.45 6.37 -23.20
C ASN A 83 3.14 5.96 -22.51
N SER A 84 3.20 5.42 -21.29
CA SER A 84 2.00 5.28 -20.48
C SER A 84 1.61 6.64 -19.92
N ILE A 85 0.31 6.91 -19.84
CA ILE A 85 -0.23 8.10 -19.15
C ILE A 85 0.06 8.09 -17.63
N TYR A 86 0.77 7.07 -17.12
CA TYR A 86 1.08 6.86 -15.71
C TYR A 86 2.57 7.01 -15.44
N LYS A 87 3.02 8.26 -15.27
CA LYS A 87 4.34 8.58 -14.65
C LYS A 87 4.37 8.36 -13.12
N LYS A 88 3.37 7.67 -12.55
CA LYS A 88 3.04 7.78 -11.13
C LYS A 88 3.91 6.90 -10.24
N SER A 89 4.48 7.53 -9.22
CA SER A 89 5.12 6.97 -8.04
C SER A 89 4.10 6.64 -6.93
N PHE A 90 4.33 5.60 -6.13
CA PHE A 90 3.83 5.50 -4.75
C PHE A 90 4.93 5.03 -3.80
N PHE A 91 4.79 5.27 -2.49
CA PHE A 91 5.80 4.96 -1.50
C PHE A 91 5.35 3.78 -0.65
N ILE A 92 6.28 2.90 -0.37
CA ILE A 92 6.14 1.79 0.57
C ILE A 92 6.98 2.13 1.81
N GLU A 93 6.61 1.63 2.99
CA GLU A 93 7.45 1.70 4.20
C GLU A 93 8.92 1.45 3.85
N ASN A 94 9.82 2.31 4.35
CA ASN A 94 11.28 2.37 4.06
C ASN A 94 11.73 3.21 2.84
N ASN A 95 11.03 4.30 2.47
CA ASN A 95 11.45 5.25 1.41
C ASN A 95 11.51 4.69 -0.04
N ALA A 96 11.05 3.47 -0.29
CA ALA A 96 11.03 2.90 -1.64
C ALA A 96 9.96 3.57 -2.51
N THR A 97 10.36 4.20 -3.63
CA THR A 97 9.44 4.79 -4.60
C THR A 97 9.11 3.80 -5.73
N MET A 98 7.86 3.34 -5.78
CA MET A 98 7.36 2.41 -6.78
C MET A 98 6.67 3.12 -7.94
N TYR A 99 7.02 2.75 -9.16
CA TYR A 99 6.36 3.24 -10.37
C TYR A 99 5.37 2.20 -10.90
N ALA A 100 4.49 2.59 -11.82
CA ALA A 100 3.78 1.64 -12.66
C ALA A 100 4.77 0.61 -13.22
N HIS A 101 4.47 -0.69 -13.08
CA HIS A 101 5.46 -1.75 -13.25
C HIS A 101 5.02 -2.81 -14.25
N LEU A 102 5.99 -3.60 -14.71
CA LEU A 102 5.77 -4.83 -15.45
C LEU A 102 6.12 -6.03 -14.58
N MET A 103 5.44 -7.15 -14.81
CA MET A 103 5.82 -8.44 -14.23
C MET A 103 6.62 -9.25 -15.25
N ALA A 104 7.66 -9.96 -14.80
CA ALA A 104 8.51 -10.74 -15.70
C ALA A 104 9.11 -11.98 -15.03
N ASP A 105 9.70 -12.87 -15.84
CA ASP A 105 10.42 -14.04 -15.37
C ASP A 105 11.67 -13.67 -14.54
N SER A 106 12.10 -14.61 -13.71
CA SER A 106 13.36 -14.68 -12.98
C SER A 106 14.61 -14.34 -13.81
N VAL A 107 14.56 -14.55 -15.14
CA VAL A 107 15.65 -14.23 -16.08
C VAL A 107 15.89 -12.72 -16.19
N PHE A 108 14.88 -11.89 -15.91
CA PHE A 108 15.02 -10.44 -15.95
C PHE A 108 15.62 -9.88 -14.65
N ALA A 109 16.22 -8.69 -14.74
CA ALA A 109 16.71 -7.97 -13.58
C ALA A 109 15.55 -7.45 -12.71
N LEU A 110 15.67 -7.54 -11.39
CA LEU A 110 14.68 -6.95 -10.48
C LEU A 110 14.93 -5.44 -10.36
N HIS A 111 13.88 -4.64 -10.60
CA HIS A 111 13.89 -3.19 -10.49
C HIS A 111 12.58 -2.67 -9.89
N SER A 112 12.55 -1.39 -9.47
CA SER A 112 11.33 -0.73 -8.96
C SER A 112 10.15 -0.68 -9.96
N THR A 113 10.43 -0.98 -11.22
CA THR A 113 9.52 -0.93 -12.38
C THR A 113 9.39 -2.29 -13.08
N LEU A 114 10.13 -3.31 -12.64
CA LEU A 114 10.10 -4.65 -13.20
C LEU A 114 10.19 -5.68 -12.06
N ILE A 115 9.06 -6.29 -11.75
CA ILE A 115 8.89 -7.19 -10.63
C ILE A 115 9.08 -8.64 -11.09
N LYS A 116 9.87 -9.41 -10.35
CA LYS A 116 10.15 -10.83 -10.63
C LYS A 116 9.99 -11.71 -9.40
N GLN A 117 9.71 -13.00 -9.66
CA GLN A 117 9.58 -14.03 -8.63
C GLN A 117 10.82 -14.13 -7.72
N TYR A 118 10.60 -14.53 -6.47
CA TYR A 118 11.66 -15.02 -5.61
C TYR A 118 12.26 -16.29 -6.22
N ALA A 119 13.58 -16.44 -6.09
CA ALA A 119 14.25 -17.66 -6.49
C ALA A 119 13.73 -18.83 -5.64
N GLU A 120 13.31 -19.92 -6.30
CA GLU A 120 12.92 -21.15 -5.63
C GLU A 120 14.05 -21.67 -4.74
N ARG A 121 13.70 -21.94 -3.48
CA ARG A 121 14.59 -22.49 -2.47
C ARG A 121 13.80 -23.32 -1.45
N PRO A 122 14.41 -24.34 -0.81
CA PRO A 122 13.69 -25.26 0.08
C PRO A 122 12.93 -24.58 1.23
N ASN A 123 13.41 -23.43 1.69
CA ASN A 123 12.86 -22.72 2.86
C ASN A 123 12.19 -21.38 2.47
N MET A 124 11.41 -21.36 1.38
CA MET A 124 10.61 -20.18 1.05
C MET A 124 9.51 -19.95 2.09
N SER A 125 9.33 -18.70 2.50
CA SER A 125 8.21 -18.34 3.36
C SER A 125 6.88 -18.50 2.62
N LYS A 126 5.78 -18.71 3.36
CA LYS A 126 4.43 -18.78 2.78
C LYS A 126 4.08 -17.54 1.96
N LYS A 127 4.52 -16.36 2.43
CA LYS A 127 4.30 -15.09 1.72
C LYS A 127 5.02 -15.08 0.37
N GLU A 128 6.28 -15.50 0.32
CA GLU A 128 7.04 -15.59 -0.93
C GLU A 128 6.44 -16.63 -1.90
N CYS A 129 5.96 -17.78 -1.40
CA CYS A 129 5.28 -18.77 -2.23
C CYS A 129 3.98 -18.22 -2.85
N MET A 130 3.17 -17.52 -2.05
CA MET A 130 1.94 -16.87 -2.53
C MET A 130 2.24 -15.77 -3.56
N PHE A 131 3.25 -14.96 -3.29
CA PHE A 131 3.73 -13.94 -4.22
C PHE A 131 4.12 -14.56 -5.57
N ASN A 132 4.94 -15.63 -5.55
CA ASN A 132 5.36 -16.34 -6.76
C ASN A 132 4.15 -16.94 -7.51
N TYR A 133 3.20 -17.55 -6.80
CA TYR A 133 1.98 -18.09 -7.39
C TYR A 133 1.17 -17.02 -8.14
N ARG A 134 0.89 -15.89 -7.49
CA ARG A 134 0.14 -14.79 -8.12
C ARG A 134 0.92 -14.16 -9.28
N LEU A 135 2.24 -14.03 -9.16
CA LEU A 135 3.08 -13.52 -10.24
C LEU A 135 3.06 -14.47 -11.45
N SER A 136 3.05 -15.78 -11.22
CA SER A 136 2.91 -16.79 -12.26
C SER A 136 1.57 -16.65 -12.99
N MET A 137 0.47 -16.40 -12.28
CA MET A 137 -0.82 -16.13 -12.94
C MET A 137 -0.76 -14.91 -13.87
N ALA A 138 -0.12 -13.82 -13.44
CA ALA A 138 0.08 -12.66 -14.29
C ALA A 138 1.01 -12.95 -15.49
N ARG A 139 2.04 -13.78 -15.30
CA ARG A 139 2.92 -14.24 -16.37
C ARG A 139 2.18 -15.05 -17.43
N SER A 140 1.21 -15.87 -17.03
CA SER A 140 0.41 -16.64 -18.00
C SER A 140 -0.25 -15.76 -19.07
N THR A 141 -0.54 -14.49 -18.79
CA THR A 141 -1.16 -13.55 -19.74
C THR A 141 -0.31 -13.32 -20.98
N VAL A 142 1.02 -13.11 -20.85
CA VAL A 142 1.89 -12.87 -22.02
C VAL A 142 2.14 -14.15 -22.81
N GLU A 143 2.25 -15.29 -22.12
CA GLU A 143 2.39 -16.61 -22.74
C GLU A 143 1.15 -16.97 -23.56
N ARG A 144 -0.04 -16.75 -23.00
CA ARG A 144 -1.33 -16.92 -23.69
C ARG A 144 -1.46 -16.01 -24.91
N ALA A 145 -1.09 -14.73 -24.79
CA ALA A 145 -1.11 -13.82 -25.93
C ALA A 145 -0.18 -14.28 -27.07
N PHE A 146 1.02 -14.78 -26.73
CA PHE A 146 1.88 -15.41 -27.74
C PHE A 146 1.23 -16.65 -28.37
N GLY A 147 0.65 -17.54 -27.56
CA GLY A 147 -0.04 -18.73 -28.05
C GLY A 147 -1.18 -18.39 -29.02
N MET A 148 -2.07 -17.48 -28.63
CA MET A 148 -3.17 -17.00 -29.46
C MET A 148 -2.68 -16.38 -30.78
N MET A 149 -1.68 -15.50 -30.70
CA MET A 149 -1.10 -14.86 -31.88
C MET A 149 -0.53 -15.90 -32.85
N LYS A 150 0.22 -16.90 -32.35
CA LYS A 150 0.82 -17.95 -33.19
C LYS A 150 -0.25 -18.84 -33.84
N ASN A 151 -1.30 -19.19 -33.10
CA ASN A 151 -2.41 -19.97 -33.62
C ASN A 151 -3.21 -19.20 -34.70
N ARG A 152 -3.45 -17.90 -34.48
CA ARG A 152 -4.16 -17.02 -35.41
C ARG A 152 -3.37 -16.80 -36.71
N PHE A 153 -2.06 -16.58 -36.60
CA PHE A 153 -1.18 -16.26 -37.72
C PHE A 153 -0.16 -17.38 -37.96
N ARG A 154 -0.63 -18.51 -38.52
CA ARG A 154 0.18 -19.72 -38.74
C ARG A 154 1.46 -19.51 -39.56
N CYS A 155 1.59 -18.40 -40.28
CA CYS A 155 2.85 -18.03 -40.95
C CYS A 155 4.03 -17.89 -39.98
N ILE A 156 3.79 -17.62 -38.70
CA ILE A 156 4.83 -17.53 -37.66
C ILE A 156 5.21 -18.90 -37.05
N HIS A 157 4.43 -19.95 -37.30
CA HIS A 157 4.75 -21.32 -36.89
C HIS A 157 5.81 -21.97 -37.78
N ARG A 158 5.93 -21.50 -39.01
CA ARG A 158 6.88 -22.03 -39.99
C ARG A 158 8.12 -21.17 -40.00
N LYS A 159 9.24 -21.76 -40.44
CA LYS A 159 10.46 -21.00 -40.72
C LYS A 159 10.16 -19.93 -41.76
N MET A 160 10.40 -18.67 -41.39
CA MET A 160 10.24 -17.54 -42.29
C MET A 160 11.43 -17.52 -43.27
N GLU A 161 11.19 -17.84 -44.53
CA GLU A 161 12.21 -17.88 -45.60
C GLU A 161 12.50 -16.49 -46.22
N TYR A 162 12.16 -15.42 -45.50
CA TYR A 162 12.40 -14.04 -45.93
C TYR A 162 13.72 -13.51 -45.35
N GLU A 163 14.24 -12.46 -45.96
CA GLU A 163 15.31 -11.65 -45.37
C GLU A 163 14.91 -11.16 -43.97
N LEU A 164 15.90 -10.99 -43.08
CA LEU A 164 15.69 -10.69 -41.67
C LEU A 164 14.79 -9.46 -41.46
N ASP A 165 15.02 -8.37 -42.18
CA ASP A 165 14.24 -7.13 -42.04
C ASP A 165 12.76 -7.35 -42.40
N ASN A 166 12.48 -8.13 -43.46
CA ASN A 166 11.12 -8.49 -43.85
C ASN A 166 10.47 -9.39 -42.80
N SER A 167 11.20 -10.37 -42.27
CA SER A 167 10.71 -11.23 -41.18
C SER A 167 10.33 -10.39 -39.94
N VAL A 168 11.18 -9.43 -39.56
CA VAL A 168 10.92 -8.49 -38.45
C VAL A 168 9.66 -7.65 -38.70
N ARG A 169 9.50 -7.09 -39.90
CA ARG A 169 8.30 -6.28 -40.27
C ARG A 169 7.02 -7.12 -40.20
N ILE A 170 7.05 -8.35 -40.72
CA ILE A 170 5.90 -9.26 -40.69
C ILE A 170 5.51 -9.61 -39.25
N ILE A 171 6.48 -9.93 -38.38
CA ILE A 171 6.20 -10.24 -36.97
C ILE A 171 5.55 -9.03 -36.27
N LYS A 172 6.04 -7.81 -36.54
CA LYS A 172 5.43 -6.58 -36.00
C LYS A 172 3.99 -6.39 -36.48
N ALA A 173 3.74 -6.59 -37.78
CA ALA A 173 2.39 -6.50 -38.34
C ALA A 173 1.43 -7.52 -37.73
N ILE A 174 1.89 -8.76 -37.52
CA ILE A 174 1.12 -9.84 -36.88
C ILE A 174 0.68 -9.45 -35.46
N ALA A 175 1.56 -8.86 -34.66
CA ALA A 175 1.20 -8.41 -33.31
C ALA A 175 0.14 -7.28 -33.33
N ILE A 176 0.22 -6.37 -34.30
CA ILE A 176 -0.79 -5.31 -34.50
C ILE A 176 -2.13 -5.93 -34.91
N LEU A 177 -2.12 -6.84 -35.87
CA LEU A 177 -3.32 -7.54 -36.33
C LEU A 177 -3.96 -8.37 -35.21
N HIS A 178 -3.15 -9.01 -34.36
CA HIS A 178 -3.64 -9.70 -33.17
C HIS A 178 -4.42 -8.75 -32.25
N ASN A 179 -3.89 -7.56 -31.98
CA ASN A 179 -4.59 -6.56 -31.17
C ASN A 179 -5.90 -6.11 -31.83
N ILE A 180 -5.91 -5.90 -33.15
CA ILE A 180 -7.13 -5.54 -33.89
C ILE A 180 -8.20 -6.63 -33.70
N CYS A 181 -7.85 -7.90 -33.85
CA CYS A 181 -8.79 -9.00 -33.65
C CYS A 181 -9.33 -9.05 -32.20
N ILE A 182 -8.49 -8.82 -31.18
CA ILE A 182 -8.95 -8.74 -29.78
C ILE A 182 -9.93 -7.57 -29.59
N ILE A 183 -9.63 -6.40 -30.16
CA ILE A 183 -10.52 -5.22 -30.10
C ILE A 183 -11.87 -5.51 -30.79
N SER A 184 -11.84 -6.27 -31.87
CA SER A 184 -13.05 -6.71 -32.61
C SER A 184 -13.84 -7.83 -31.92
N GLY A 185 -13.43 -8.29 -30.73
CA GLY A 185 -14.16 -9.30 -29.94
C GLY A 185 -13.83 -10.75 -30.28
N ASP A 186 -12.79 -11.01 -31.07
CA ASP A 186 -12.33 -12.38 -31.38
C ASP A 186 -11.49 -12.95 -30.21
N ASN A 187 -12.20 -13.57 -29.25
CA ASN A 187 -11.66 -14.12 -28.01
C ASN A 187 -11.45 -15.65 -28.05
N SER A 188 -11.11 -16.25 -29.20
CA SER A 188 -10.91 -17.70 -29.28
C SER A 188 -9.70 -18.19 -28.44
N GLU A 189 -9.91 -18.42 -27.15
CA GLU A 189 -9.00 -19.15 -26.28
C GLU A 189 -9.07 -20.63 -26.65
N LEU A 190 -8.17 -21.07 -27.53
CA LEU A 190 -7.96 -22.50 -27.75
C LEU A 190 -7.18 -23.06 -26.56
N ASP A 191 -7.72 -24.12 -25.96
CA ASP A 191 -7.19 -24.86 -24.79
C ASP A 191 -5.67 -25.03 -24.90
N TRP A 192 -4.94 -24.24 -24.12
CA TRP A 192 -3.49 -24.35 -24.00
C TRP A 192 -3.21 -25.10 -22.70
N ASP A 193 -2.73 -26.33 -22.83
CA ASP A 193 -2.41 -27.18 -21.69
C ASP A 193 -1.22 -26.58 -20.90
N ILE A 194 -1.53 -26.05 -19.71
CA ILE A 194 -0.58 -25.40 -18.79
C ILE A 194 0.42 -26.41 -18.19
N SER A 195 0.22 -27.72 -18.40
CA SER A 195 1.02 -28.79 -17.77
C SER A 195 2.50 -28.84 -18.19
N TYR A 196 2.93 -28.11 -19.24
CA TYR A 196 4.25 -28.30 -19.84
C TYR A 196 5.34 -27.27 -19.46
N VAL A 197 5.06 -26.31 -18.57
CA VAL A 197 6.01 -25.22 -18.27
C VAL A 197 6.79 -25.48 -16.98
N ILE A 198 7.71 -26.45 -17.00
CA ILE A 198 8.82 -26.54 -16.03
C ILE A 198 10.09 -26.08 -16.76
N TYR A 199 10.39 -24.78 -16.70
CA TYR A 199 11.64 -24.26 -17.24
C TYR A 199 12.81 -24.47 -16.26
N LYS A 200 13.88 -25.12 -16.75
CA LYS A 200 15.20 -25.07 -16.12
C LYS A 200 15.76 -23.64 -16.18
N LYS A 201 16.10 -23.12 -15.01
CA LYS A 201 16.55 -21.75 -14.70
C LYS A 201 17.87 -21.37 -15.40
N PRO A 202 17.91 -20.27 -16.17
CA PRO A 202 19.14 -19.51 -16.43
C PRO A 202 19.39 -18.53 -15.27
N SER A 203 20.63 -18.44 -14.79
CA SER A 203 21.03 -17.46 -13.77
C SER A 203 21.33 -16.08 -14.40
N CYS A 204 20.64 -15.04 -13.93
CA CYS A 204 21.04 -13.65 -14.11
C CYS A 204 20.85 -12.91 -12.78
N ASN A 205 21.97 -12.63 -12.10
CA ASN A 205 22.00 -11.89 -10.84
C ASN A 205 22.18 -10.40 -11.14
N SER A 206 21.08 -9.69 -11.30
CA SER A 206 21.02 -8.23 -11.13
C SER A 206 19.73 -7.86 -10.38
N GLN A 207 19.89 -7.18 -9.24
CA GLN A 207 18.80 -6.74 -8.36
C GLN A 207 19.18 -5.35 -7.83
N THR A 208 18.21 -4.44 -7.71
CA THR A 208 18.37 -3.14 -7.04
C THR A 208 17.74 -3.16 -5.65
N THR A 209 18.28 -2.39 -4.69
CA THR A 209 17.74 -2.27 -3.32
C THR A 209 16.26 -1.91 -3.32
N ASP A 210 15.87 -0.84 -4.01
CA ASP A 210 14.47 -0.40 -4.14
C ASP A 210 13.55 -1.49 -4.70
N GLY A 211 14.07 -2.30 -5.63
CA GLY A 211 13.33 -3.40 -6.24
C GLY A 211 13.01 -4.52 -5.25
N ASN A 212 13.88 -4.75 -4.28
CA ASN A 212 13.66 -5.73 -3.22
C ASN A 212 12.60 -5.26 -2.21
N GLU A 213 12.69 -3.99 -1.79
CA GLU A 213 11.72 -3.38 -0.87
C GLU A 213 10.31 -3.38 -1.45
N ILE A 214 10.19 -2.99 -2.73
CA ILE A 214 8.91 -3.00 -3.46
C ILE A 214 8.32 -4.41 -3.52
N ARG A 215 9.14 -5.41 -3.85
CA ARG A 215 8.69 -6.81 -3.92
C ARG A 215 8.22 -7.31 -2.57
N GLN A 216 8.90 -6.93 -1.49
CA GLN A 216 8.52 -7.31 -0.13
C GLN A 216 7.15 -6.73 0.25
N ALA A 217 6.90 -5.46 -0.09
CA ALA A 217 5.59 -4.84 0.14
C ALA A 217 4.44 -5.55 -0.58
N PHE A 218 4.63 -5.87 -1.87
CA PHE A 218 3.64 -6.65 -2.61
C PHE A 218 3.40 -8.01 -1.95
N THR A 219 4.46 -8.63 -1.45
CA THR A 219 4.38 -9.91 -0.76
C THR A 219 3.52 -9.80 0.49
N ASP A 220 3.64 -8.72 1.26
CA ASP A 220 2.83 -8.48 2.46
C ASP A 220 1.38 -8.10 2.13
N TYR A 221 1.17 -7.18 1.18
CA TYR A 221 -0.15 -6.78 0.68
C TYR A 221 -0.96 -7.97 0.17
N LEU A 222 -0.39 -8.75 -0.76
CA LEU A 222 -1.04 -9.94 -1.32
C LEU A 222 -1.31 -10.99 -0.26
N PHE A 223 -0.46 -11.06 0.76
CA PHE A 223 -0.66 -11.97 1.87
C PHE A 223 -1.86 -11.55 2.72
N ILE A 224 -1.98 -10.29 3.14
CA ILE A 224 -3.12 -9.79 3.93
C ILE A 224 -4.46 -10.11 3.24
N HIS A 225 -4.60 -9.72 1.96
CA HIS A 225 -5.83 -9.99 1.21
C HIS A 225 -6.07 -11.49 0.96
N SER A 226 -5.01 -12.31 0.85
CA SER A 226 -5.18 -13.78 0.75
C SER A 226 -5.75 -14.42 2.01
N GLN A 227 -5.67 -13.73 3.16
CA GLN A 227 -6.27 -14.17 4.42
C GLN A 227 -7.70 -13.63 4.62
N ASN A 228 -8.32 -13.03 3.58
CA ASN A 228 -9.65 -12.42 3.63
C ASN A 228 -9.76 -11.27 4.65
N CYS A 229 -8.67 -10.52 4.84
CA CYS A 229 -8.63 -9.33 5.68
C CYS A 229 -8.52 -8.07 4.82
N ALA A 230 -9.23 -7.01 5.21
CA ALA A 230 -9.00 -5.67 4.65
C ALA A 230 -7.68 -5.08 5.19
N ALA A 231 -7.01 -4.27 4.38
CA ALA A 231 -5.79 -3.55 4.77
C ALA A 231 -6.11 -2.08 5.02
N GLY A 232 -5.95 -1.61 6.26
CA GLY A 232 -6.06 -0.19 6.63
C GLY A 232 -4.69 0.45 6.86
N ILE A 233 -4.58 1.77 6.66
CA ILE A 233 -3.38 2.55 6.99
C ILE A 233 -3.74 3.84 7.72
N GLN A 234 -2.97 4.17 8.74
CA GLN A 234 -3.05 5.44 9.45
C GLN A 234 -1.92 6.37 8.99
N LEU A 235 -2.28 7.59 8.56
CA LEU A 235 -1.32 8.62 8.17
C LEU A 235 -1.13 9.62 9.33
N ALA A 236 0.12 9.88 9.67
CA ALA A 236 0.47 10.63 10.88
C ALA A 236 1.64 11.60 10.65
N HIS A 237 1.71 12.61 11.52
CA HIS A 237 2.87 13.48 11.67
C HIS A 237 3.09 13.78 13.15
N ALA A 238 4.24 13.40 13.69
CA ALA A 238 4.47 13.35 15.14
C ALA A 238 4.63 14.71 15.84
N GLY A 239 4.72 15.81 15.08
CA GLY A 239 4.76 17.17 15.62
C GLY A 239 5.86 17.34 16.68
N ARG A 240 5.54 17.98 17.81
CA ARG A 240 6.49 18.22 18.92
C ARG A 240 6.97 16.95 19.65
N LYS A 241 6.41 15.79 19.34
CA LYS A 241 6.81 14.48 19.88
C LYS A 241 7.64 13.66 18.88
N ALA A 242 8.01 14.25 17.73
CA ALA A 242 8.91 13.65 16.76
C ALA A 242 10.35 13.52 17.28
N SER A 243 11.19 12.82 16.52
CA SER A 243 12.61 12.59 16.84
C SER A 243 12.84 11.93 18.20
N THR A 244 11.90 11.09 18.67
CA THR A 244 11.99 10.37 19.95
C THR A 244 12.61 8.98 19.83
N LYS A 245 13.25 8.51 20.91
CA LYS A 245 13.79 7.14 20.99
C LYS A 245 12.64 6.14 21.06
N ALA A 246 12.82 4.93 20.53
CA ALA A 246 11.82 3.87 20.71
C ALA A 246 11.61 3.56 22.21
N PRO A 247 10.39 3.17 22.64
CA PRO A 247 10.09 3.00 24.07
C PRO A 247 11.02 2.04 24.83
N PHE A 248 11.53 0.99 24.19
CA PHE A 248 12.45 0.02 24.81
C PHE A 248 13.90 0.52 24.94
N HIS A 249 14.23 1.68 24.37
CA HIS A 249 15.48 2.39 24.62
C HIS A 249 15.35 3.44 25.72
N GLN A 250 14.16 3.60 26.30
CA GLN A 250 13.89 4.52 27.40
C GLN A 250 13.62 3.71 28.67
N THR A 251 14.14 4.18 29.80
CA THR A 251 13.75 3.62 31.10
C THR A 251 12.38 4.18 31.46
N PRO A 252 11.34 3.35 31.67
CA PRO A 252 10.00 3.84 31.98
C PRO A 252 10.00 4.73 33.24
N GLY A 253 9.48 5.94 33.11
CA GLY A 253 9.40 6.91 34.22
C GLY A 253 10.68 7.71 34.48
N ASP A 254 11.79 7.36 33.84
CA ASP A 254 13.02 8.16 33.91
C ASP A 254 12.93 9.36 32.97
N ARG A 255 12.96 10.56 33.54
CA ARG A 255 12.98 11.84 32.81
C ARG A 255 14.32 12.55 32.89
N SER A 256 15.34 11.92 33.49
CA SER A 256 16.69 12.50 33.62
C SER A 256 17.43 12.58 32.29
N GLN A 257 17.04 11.72 31.33
CA GLN A 257 17.62 11.68 29.99
C GLN A 257 16.69 12.33 28.96
N PRO A 258 17.25 12.91 27.88
CA PRO A 258 16.46 13.34 26.73
C PRO A 258 15.59 12.21 26.18
N ALA A 259 14.30 12.50 25.99
CA ALA A 259 13.37 11.59 25.31
C ALA A 259 13.65 11.52 23.80
N TYR A 260 14.30 12.54 23.25
CA TYR A 260 14.66 12.63 21.85
C TYR A 260 15.98 11.93 21.51
N ALA A 261 16.07 11.40 20.29
CA ALA A 261 17.31 10.92 19.70
C ALA A 261 18.18 12.13 19.28
N THR A 262 19.46 12.12 19.66
CA THR A 262 20.41 13.16 19.23
C THR A 262 20.78 12.99 17.75
N LYS A 263 21.50 13.96 17.17
CA LYS A 263 21.98 13.85 15.78
C LYS A 263 22.92 12.66 15.60
N GLU A 264 23.75 12.36 16.61
CA GLU A 264 24.66 11.22 16.63
C GLU A 264 23.89 9.88 16.66
N GLU A 265 22.70 9.87 17.24
CA GLU A 265 21.77 8.73 17.25
C GLU A 265 20.86 8.68 16.00
N GLY A 266 21.08 9.57 15.03
CA GLY A 266 20.29 9.67 13.79
C GLY A 266 18.97 10.45 13.92
N GLY A 267 18.74 11.12 15.04
CA GLY A 267 17.62 12.02 15.24
C GLY A 267 17.78 13.37 14.53
N TRP A 268 16.71 14.16 14.54
CA TRP A 268 16.64 15.50 13.96
C TRP A 268 16.05 16.52 14.95
N PRO A 269 16.63 16.65 16.17
CA PRO A 269 16.01 17.43 17.25
C PRO A 269 15.78 18.90 16.89
N ASP A 270 16.62 19.48 16.03
CA ASP A 270 16.50 20.88 15.59
C ASP A 270 15.44 21.10 14.51
N GLU A 271 14.92 20.03 13.89
CA GLU A 271 13.93 20.11 12.79
C GLU A 271 12.52 19.70 13.23
N VAL A 272 12.31 19.51 14.54
CA VAL A 272 10.99 19.24 15.10
C VAL A 272 10.12 20.49 14.96
N VAL A 273 8.88 20.32 14.49
CA VAL A 273 7.92 21.41 14.24
C VAL A 273 6.61 21.21 14.99
N ALA A 274 5.93 22.31 15.31
CA ALA A 274 4.67 22.34 16.05
C ALA A 274 3.88 23.64 15.76
N PRO A 275 2.62 23.77 16.19
CA PRO A 275 1.89 25.03 16.09
C PRO A 275 2.52 26.18 16.90
N SER A 276 3.22 25.89 17.99
CA SER A 276 3.89 26.88 18.85
C SER A 276 5.17 26.29 19.45
N PRO A 277 6.16 27.12 19.88
CA PRO A 277 7.45 26.65 20.36
C PRO A 277 7.39 26.17 21.82
N LEU A 278 6.49 25.21 22.09
CA LEU A 278 6.22 24.66 23.41
C LEU A 278 6.56 23.16 23.42
N PRO A 279 7.58 22.72 24.17
CA PRO A 279 7.91 21.30 24.28
C PRO A 279 6.77 20.53 24.95
N PHE A 280 6.67 19.22 24.68
CA PHE A 280 5.68 18.36 25.34
C PHE A 280 5.98 18.19 26.85
N ALA A 281 7.25 18.06 27.21
CA ALA A 281 7.77 18.00 28.57
C ALA A 281 9.22 18.50 28.59
N GLU A 282 9.80 18.72 29.77
CA GLU A 282 11.14 19.30 29.94
C GLU A 282 12.25 18.54 29.19
N ASN A 283 12.13 17.21 29.04
CA ASN A 283 13.12 16.38 28.36
C ASN A 283 12.85 16.14 26.86
N TYR A 284 11.97 16.92 26.24
CA TYR A 284 11.66 16.87 24.81
C TYR A 284 12.31 18.05 24.05
N CYS A 285 12.42 17.92 22.73
CA CYS A 285 12.85 19.03 21.88
C CYS A 285 11.92 20.24 22.05
N ILE A 286 12.49 21.45 22.00
CA ILE A 286 11.71 22.67 21.78
C ILE A 286 11.41 22.73 20.27
N PRO A 287 10.14 22.60 19.85
CA PRO A 287 9.82 22.60 18.43
C PRO A 287 9.94 24.01 17.82
N LYS A 288 10.22 24.09 16.53
CA LYS A 288 10.05 25.30 15.73
C LYS A 288 8.56 25.53 15.46
N GLU A 289 8.10 26.77 15.64
CA GLU A 289 6.75 27.16 15.22
C GLU A 289 6.62 27.07 13.69
N MET A 290 5.61 26.36 13.19
CA MET A 290 5.38 26.24 11.75
C MET A 290 4.98 27.59 11.14
N SER A 291 5.61 27.95 10.03
CA SER A 291 5.17 29.02 9.13
C SER A 291 3.92 28.60 8.35
N LEU A 292 3.21 29.57 7.74
CA LEU A 292 2.05 29.29 6.88
C LEU A 292 2.46 28.45 5.67
N GLU A 293 3.65 28.68 5.13
CA GLU A 293 4.23 27.93 4.02
C GLU A 293 4.50 26.47 4.42
N GLN A 294 5.01 26.23 5.62
CA GLN A 294 5.22 24.87 6.15
C GLN A 294 3.88 24.16 6.41
N ILE A 295 2.85 24.88 6.85
CA ILE A 295 1.50 24.31 7.01
C ILE A 295 0.95 23.87 5.65
N GLU A 296 1.11 24.67 4.61
CA GLU A 296 0.68 24.30 3.27
C GLU A 296 1.50 23.12 2.72
N GLN A 297 2.83 23.15 2.90
CA GLN A 297 3.70 22.03 2.51
C GLN A 297 3.31 20.73 3.21
N PHE A 298 2.98 20.78 4.51
CA PHE A 298 2.47 19.64 5.26
C PHE A 298 1.21 19.06 4.63
N LYS A 299 0.22 19.89 4.27
CA LYS A 299 -1.00 19.41 3.59
C LYS A 299 -0.64 18.72 2.28
N GLN A 300 0.20 19.33 1.45
CA GLN A 300 0.63 18.74 0.17
C GLN A 300 1.32 17.39 0.35
N ASP A 301 2.20 17.26 1.35
CA ASP A 301 2.89 16.01 1.61
C ASP A 301 1.97 14.94 2.19
N PHE A 302 0.99 15.33 3.00
CA PHE A 302 -0.06 14.44 3.49
C PHE A 302 -0.94 13.94 2.34
N ILE A 303 -1.35 14.80 1.39
CA ILE A 303 -2.11 14.39 0.20
C ILE A 303 -1.31 13.45 -0.70
N LYS A 304 -0.02 13.70 -0.88
CA LYS A 304 0.83 12.73 -1.57
C LYS A 304 0.79 11.38 -0.84
N SER A 305 0.79 11.35 0.49
CA SER A 305 0.60 10.13 1.31
C SER A 305 -0.76 9.47 1.11
N VAL A 306 -1.86 10.22 1.05
CA VAL A 306 -3.20 9.69 0.73
C VAL A 306 -3.22 9.03 -0.65
N GLU A 307 -2.74 9.74 -1.67
CA GLU A 307 -2.69 9.19 -3.03
C GLU A 307 -1.78 7.94 -3.10
N ARG A 308 -0.71 7.90 -2.31
CA ARG A 308 0.17 6.72 -2.21
C ARG A 308 -0.60 5.57 -1.59
N SER A 309 -1.32 5.78 -0.50
CA SER A 309 -2.13 4.76 0.14
C SER A 309 -3.17 4.14 -0.80
N ASP A 310 -3.85 4.96 -1.60
CA ASP A 310 -4.87 4.44 -2.53
C ASP A 310 -4.24 3.57 -3.61
N LYS A 311 -3.13 4.05 -4.17
CA LYS A 311 -2.33 3.33 -5.17
C LYS A 311 -1.76 2.01 -4.63
N CYS A 312 -1.40 1.95 -3.34
CA CYS A 312 -0.99 0.72 -2.65
C CYS A 312 -2.13 -0.30 -2.51
N GLY A 313 -3.38 0.11 -2.73
CA GLY A 313 -4.54 -0.76 -2.59
C GLY A 313 -5.08 -0.86 -1.17
N PHE A 314 -4.72 0.05 -0.25
CA PHE A 314 -5.35 0.09 1.07
C PHE A 314 -6.87 0.28 0.92
N ASP A 315 -7.62 -0.42 1.76
CA ASP A 315 -9.09 -0.43 1.78
C ASP A 315 -9.66 0.68 2.66
N VAL A 316 -8.94 1.05 3.71
CA VAL A 316 -9.31 2.09 4.68
C VAL A 316 -8.15 3.04 4.92
N LEU A 317 -8.42 4.34 4.99
CA LEU A 317 -7.44 5.36 5.37
C LEU A 317 -7.89 6.06 6.65
N GLU A 318 -6.97 6.25 7.58
CA GLU A 318 -7.21 6.97 8.82
C GLU A 318 -6.30 8.20 8.95
N ILE A 319 -6.88 9.36 9.21
CA ILE A 319 -6.16 10.58 9.56
C ILE A 319 -5.87 10.55 11.06
N HIS A 320 -4.60 10.64 11.44
CA HIS A 320 -4.21 10.67 12.85
C HIS A 320 -4.30 12.09 13.43
N ALA A 321 -5.41 12.40 14.10
CA ALA A 321 -5.64 13.64 14.85
C ALA A 321 -5.80 13.40 16.36
N ALA A 322 -4.98 12.49 16.90
CA ALA A 322 -5.01 12.08 18.30
C ALA A 322 -3.61 12.04 18.93
N HIS A 323 -3.57 11.72 20.23
CA HIS A 323 -2.38 11.37 21.00
C HIS A 323 -1.32 12.47 21.11
N GLY A 324 -1.72 13.72 20.89
CA GLY A 324 -0.83 14.87 21.04
C GLY A 324 0.22 14.98 19.95
N TYR A 325 -0.04 14.42 18.77
CA TYR A 325 0.75 14.65 17.57
C TYR A 325 0.22 15.87 16.80
N LEU A 326 0.82 16.20 15.65
CA LEU A 326 0.70 17.52 15.04
C LEU A 326 -0.74 18.04 14.92
N LEU A 327 -1.67 17.24 14.41
CA LEU A 327 -3.06 17.68 14.26
C LEU A 327 -3.73 17.93 15.62
N THR A 328 -3.54 17.07 16.63
CA THR A 328 -4.00 17.32 18.01
C THR A 328 -3.34 18.56 18.60
N GLU A 329 -2.06 18.79 18.32
CA GLU A 329 -1.35 19.97 18.81
C GLU A 329 -2.03 21.25 18.31
N PHE A 330 -2.47 21.30 17.04
CA PHE A 330 -3.23 22.43 16.49
C PHE A 330 -4.62 22.53 17.10
N LEU A 331 -5.28 21.40 17.34
CA LEU A 331 -6.61 21.36 17.96
C LEU A 331 -6.58 21.93 19.37
N SER A 332 -5.58 21.63 20.20
CA SER A 332 -5.65 21.96 21.63
C SER A 332 -5.11 23.35 21.97
N PRO A 333 -5.82 24.12 22.83
CA PRO A 333 -5.33 25.41 23.31
C PRO A 333 -4.11 25.28 24.24
N THR A 334 -3.79 24.08 24.75
CA THR A 334 -2.60 23.87 25.59
C THR A 334 -1.30 23.89 24.79
N SER A 335 -1.35 23.43 23.54
CA SER A 335 -0.20 23.33 22.63
C SER A 335 -0.16 24.39 21.55
N ASN A 336 -1.32 24.97 21.20
CA ASN A 336 -1.44 25.99 20.17
C ASN A 336 -1.69 27.38 20.77
N LYS A 337 -0.65 28.22 20.74
CA LYS A 337 -0.67 29.63 21.18
C LYS A 337 -0.56 30.61 20.00
N ARG A 338 -0.81 30.14 18.78
CA ARG A 338 -0.78 30.98 17.58
C ARG A 338 -1.81 32.09 17.67
N LYS A 339 -1.48 33.21 17.02
CA LYS A 339 -2.34 34.41 16.91
C LYS A 339 -2.85 34.64 15.49
N ASP A 340 -2.53 33.74 14.57
CA ASP A 340 -2.98 33.78 13.18
C ASP A 340 -4.26 32.96 12.98
N GLN A 341 -4.62 32.71 11.72
CA GLN A 341 -5.82 31.97 11.34
C GLN A 341 -5.85 30.50 11.80
N TYR A 342 -4.76 29.97 12.35
CA TYR A 342 -4.67 28.59 12.83
C TYR A 342 -4.62 28.47 14.36
N GLY A 343 -4.85 29.54 15.13
CA GLY A 343 -4.93 29.49 16.59
C GLY A 343 -5.91 30.46 17.23
N GLY A 344 -6.02 30.39 18.55
CA GLY A 344 -6.97 31.18 19.34
C GLY A 344 -8.34 30.51 19.42
N THR A 345 -9.29 30.96 18.59
CA THR A 345 -10.69 30.47 18.64
C THR A 345 -10.79 28.99 18.24
N PHE A 346 -11.91 28.36 18.59
CA PHE A 346 -12.19 26.98 18.19
C PHE A 346 -12.10 26.81 16.66
N GLU A 347 -12.72 27.71 15.91
CA GLU A 347 -12.79 27.69 14.44
C GLU A 347 -11.39 27.75 13.81
N ASN A 348 -10.49 28.53 14.40
CA ASN A 348 -9.10 28.61 13.94
C ASN A 348 -8.29 27.36 14.32
N ARG A 349 -8.47 26.82 15.54
CA ARG A 349 -7.77 25.60 15.99
C ARG A 349 -8.13 24.37 15.14
N VAL A 350 -9.40 24.23 14.75
CA VAL A 350 -9.85 23.09 13.91
C VAL A 350 -9.54 23.27 12.43
N ARG A 351 -9.20 24.49 11.98
CA ARG A 351 -9.04 24.85 10.56
C ARG A 351 -8.11 23.90 9.81
N LEU A 352 -6.93 23.61 10.37
CA LEU A 352 -5.95 22.75 9.70
C LEU A 352 -6.51 21.33 9.47
N LEU A 353 -7.17 20.74 10.47
CA LEU A 353 -7.77 19.42 10.35
C LEU A 353 -8.89 19.40 9.30
N LEU A 354 -9.74 20.43 9.26
CA LEU A 354 -10.85 20.50 8.30
C LEU A 354 -10.36 20.73 6.86
N GLU A 355 -9.41 21.64 6.67
CA GLU A 355 -8.78 21.87 5.36
C GLU A 355 -8.08 20.59 4.87
N LEU A 356 -7.33 19.91 5.75
CA LEU A 356 -6.68 18.65 5.41
C LEU A 356 -7.71 17.56 5.10
N THR A 357 -8.74 17.39 5.92
CA THR A 357 -9.79 16.38 5.70
C THR A 357 -10.50 16.60 4.37
N SER A 358 -10.81 17.86 4.01
CA SER A 358 -11.39 18.20 2.71
C SER A 358 -10.48 17.76 1.54
N LEU A 359 -9.18 18.07 1.62
CA LEU A 359 -8.21 17.67 0.61
C LEU A 359 -8.04 16.14 0.54
N VAL A 360 -8.00 15.46 1.70
CA VAL A 360 -7.91 14.00 1.80
C VAL A 360 -9.13 13.37 1.14
N ARG A 361 -10.34 13.89 1.41
CA ARG A 361 -11.56 13.36 0.83
C ARG A 361 -11.60 13.47 -0.68
N GLN A 362 -11.06 14.57 -1.24
CA GLN A 362 -10.93 14.76 -2.69
C GLN A 362 -9.93 13.78 -3.33
N ALA A 363 -8.87 13.39 -2.60
CA ALA A 363 -7.82 12.50 -3.10
C ALA A 363 -8.10 11.00 -2.85
N TRP A 364 -8.89 10.66 -1.82
CA TRP A 364 -9.23 9.28 -1.45
C TRP A 364 -10.53 8.83 -2.14
N PRO A 365 -10.62 7.62 -2.73
CA PRO A 365 -11.83 7.18 -3.43
C PRO A 365 -13.07 7.19 -2.54
N LEU A 366 -14.18 7.75 -3.05
CA LEU A 366 -15.46 7.82 -2.33
C LEU A 366 -16.06 6.44 -2.00
N THR A 367 -15.62 5.38 -2.68
CA THR A 367 -16.04 4.00 -2.40
C THR A 367 -15.27 3.35 -1.25
N LYS A 368 -14.27 4.02 -0.68
CA LYS A 368 -13.41 3.50 0.40
C LYS A 368 -13.62 4.32 1.68
N PRO A 369 -13.73 3.67 2.86
CA PRO A 369 -13.90 4.36 4.13
C PRO A 369 -12.74 5.32 4.45
N LEU A 370 -13.08 6.49 4.98
CA LEU A 370 -12.19 7.47 5.58
C LEU A 370 -12.47 7.58 7.08
N SER A 371 -11.48 7.26 7.89
CA SER A 371 -11.52 7.40 9.35
C SER A 371 -10.76 8.65 9.81
N VAL A 372 -11.21 9.26 10.91
CA VAL A 372 -10.42 10.24 11.66
C VAL A 372 -10.29 9.75 13.10
N ARG A 373 -9.05 9.63 13.57
CA ARG A 373 -8.78 9.30 14.95
C ARG A 373 -8.67 10.55 15.80
N LEU A 374 -9.41 10.62 16.90
CA LEU A 374 -9.44 11.77 17.80
C LEU A 374 -9.03 11.41 19.22
N SER A 375 -8.32 12.32 19.89
CA SER A 375 -8.30 12.35 21.35
C SER A 375 -9.53 13.11 21.81
N CYS A 376 -10.58 12.38 22.19
CA CYS A 376 -11.89 12.97 22.50
C CYS A 376 -11.85 13.85 23.76
N ASP A 377 -10.93 13.56 24.68
CA ASP A 377 -10.63 14.37 25.85
C ASP A 377 -9.12 14.31 26.14
N GLU A 378 -8.50 15.42 26.56
CA GLU A 378 -7.09 15.48 26.91
C GLU A 378 -6.78 15.22 28.38
N TRP A 379 -7.82 15.10 29.21
CA TRP A 379 -7.75 14.87 30.66
C TRP A 379 -7.03 15.99 31.42
N VAL A 380 -7.17 17.24 30.97
CA VAL A 380 -6.59 18.43 31.63
C VAL A 380 -7.65 19.45 32.06
N GLY A 381 -8.92 19.04 32.10
CA GLY A 381 -10.05 19.91 32.40
C GLY A 381 -10.35 20.90 31.28
N SER A 382 -11.00 22.02 31.60
CA SER A 382 -11.45 23.04 30.65
C SER A 382 -10.31 23.80 29.94
N GLU A 383 -9.08 23.64 30.39
CA GLU A 383 -7.89 24.28 29.80
C GLU A 383 -7.40 23.59 28.52
N GLY A 384 -7.91 22.39 28.21
CA GLY A 384 -7.54 21.62 27.02
C GLY A 384 -8.71 21.26 26.13
N TRP A 385 -8.49 20.29 25.25
CA TRP A 385 -9.54 19.73 24.40
C TRP A 385 -10.43 18.77 25.19
N THR A 386 -11.75 18.95 25.09
CA THR A 386 -12.75 18.20 25.84
C THR A 386 -13.70 17.45 24.92
N MET A 387 -14.53 16.58 25.50
CA MET A 387 -15.59 15.89 24.75
C MET A 387 -16.59 16.86 24.10
N ASP A 388 -16.85 18.02 24.71
CA ASP A 388 -17.73 19.05 24.13
C ASP A 388 -17.12 19.65 22.84
N ASP A 389 -15.82 19.93 22.86
CA ASP A 389 -15.10 20.38 21.66
C ASP A 389 -15.10 19.28 20.57
N THR A 390 -14.99 18.01 20.95
CA THR A 390 -15.15 16.88 20.04
C THR A 390 -16.54 16.88 19.38
N LEU A 391 -17.62 17.01 20.17
CA LEU A 391 -18.99 17.07 19.64
C LEU A 391 -19.25 18.28 18.73
N ARG A 392 -18.56 19.41 18.95
CA ARG A 392 -18.60 20.58 18.05
C ARG A 392 -17.88 20.33 16.72
N LEU A 393 -16.86 19.48 16.71
CA LEU A 393 -16.09 19.14 15.51
C LEU A 393 -16.80 18.10 14.63
N ILE A 394 -17.45 17.09 15.22
CA ILE A 394 -18.14 15.99 14.49
C ILE A 394 -18.98 16.43 13.29
N PRO A 395 -19.92 17.40 13.39
CA PRO A 395 -20.75 17.77 12.23
C PRO A 395 -19.93 18.23 11.02
N GLN A 396 -18.82 18.94 11.25
CA GLN A 396 -17.96 19.43 10.18
C GLN A 396 -17.20 18.26 9.50
N LEU A 397 -16.81 17.24 10.26
CA LEU A 397 -16.19 16.02 9.70
C LEU A 397 -17.19 15.21 8.89
N ILE A 398 -18.46 15.12 9.33
CA ILE A 398 -19.54 14.48 8.56
C ILE A 398 -19.76 15.19 7.23
N GLU A 399 -19.83 16.53 7.23
CA GLU A 399 -20.00 17.33 6.02
C GLU A 399 -18.85 17.13 5.02
N LEU A 400 -17.64 16.84 5.52
CA LEU A 400 -16.46 16.53 4.71
C LEU A 400 -16.36 15.05 4.29
N GLY A 401 -17.36 14.22 4.60
CA GLY A 401 -17.41 12.82 4.16
C GLY A 401 -16.46 11.88 4.92
N VAL A 402 -16.25 12.13 6.21
CA VAL A 402 -15.64 11.16 7.14
C VAL A 402 -16.68 10.10 7.50
N ASP A 403 -16.29 8.84 7.40
CA ASP A 403 -17.17 7.69 7.59
C ASP A 403 -17.10 7.15 9.03
N ILE A 404 -15.92 7.21 9.65
CA ILE A 404 -15.63 6.59 10.96
C ILE A 404 -14.88 7.56 11.87
N ILE A 405 -15.24 7.60 13.16
CA ILE A 405 -14.45 8.24 14.21
C ILE A 405 -13.81 7.16 15.12
N ASP A 406 -12.48 7.05 15.10
CA ASP A 406 -11.72 6.29 16.11
C ASP A 406 -11.60 7.15 17.38
N THR A 407 -12.30 6.72 18.44
CA THR A 407 -12.42 7.49 19.69
C THR A 407 -11.36 7.07 20.70
N SER A 408 -10.29 7.86 20.79
CA SER A 408 -9.24 7.73 21.80
C SER A 408 -9.20 8.96 22.74
N SER A 409 -8.09 9.20 23.42
CA SER A 409 -7.96 10.29 24.40
C SER A 409 -6.49 10.56 24.76
N GLY A 410 -6.25 11.72 25.36
CA GLY A 410 -4.99 12.11 25.97
C GLY A 410 -3.81 12.25 24.99
N GLY A 411 -2.61 12.31 25.57
CA GLY A 411 -1.32 12.26 24.90
C GLY A 411 -0.72 13.60 24.53
N ASN A 412 -1.47 14.70 24.66
CA ASN A 412 -0.98 16.04 24.34
C ASN A 412 -0.38 16.78 25.51
N SER A 413 -0.76 16.49 26.76
CA SER A 413 -0.18 17.13 27.93
C SER A 413 0.49 16.14 28.86
N SER A 414 1.69 16.48 29.37
CA SER A 414 2.33 15.74 30.45
C SER A 414 1.65 15.92 31.81
N SER A 415 0.74 16.89 31.95
CA SER A 415 -0.06 17.16 33.16
C SER A 415 -1.42 16.46 33.19
N GLN A 416 -1.74 15.66 32.16
CA GLN A 416 -3.02 14.95 32.04
C GLN A 416 -3.30 14.05 33.26
N GLN A 417 -4.55 14.05 33.72
CA GLN A 417 -5.04 13.26 34.84
C GLN A 417 -5.96 12.15 34.32
N LEU A 418 -5.35 11.05 33.88
CA LEU A 418 -6.10 9.88 33.45
C LEU A 418 -6.92 9.29 34.62
N PRO A 419 -8.04 8.60 34.34
CA PRO A 419 -8.81 7.91 35.38
C PRO A 419 -8.01 6.69 35.87
N VAL A 420 -7.15 6.87 36.87
CA VAL A 420 -6.30 5.82 37.45
C VAL A 420 -7.01 5.18 38.67
N PRO A 421 -7.08 3.84 38.76
CA PRO A 421 -6.57 2.86 37.79
C PRO A 421 -7.41 2.85 36.51
N LEU A 422 -6.73 2.77 35.35
CA LEU A 422 -7.41 2.63 34.07
C LEU A 422 -8.24 1.35 34.05
N LYS A 423 -9.54 1.49 33.80
CA LYS A 423 -10.47 0.37 33.71
C LYS A 423 -10.59 -0.14 32.26
N PRO A 424 -10.92 -1.42 32.05
CA PRO A 424 -11.30 -1.91 30.73
C PRO A 424 -12.38 -1.03 30.10
N GLY A 425 -12.19 -0.63 28.83
CA GLY A 425 -13.17 0.16 28.11
C GLY A 425 -13.29 1.62 28.57
N TYR A 426 -12.30 2.19 29.27
CA TYR A 426 -12.40 3.56 29.82
C TYR A 426 -12.64 4.68 28.78
N GLN A 427 -12.44 4.43 27.49
CA GLN A 427 -12.73 5.39 26.41
C GLN A 427 -14.01 5.05 25.61
N VAL A 428 -14.65 3.91 25.89
CA VAL A 428 -15.96 3.54 25.29
C VAL A 428 -17.01 4.64 25.49
N PRO A 429 -17.08 5.34 26.66
CA PRO A 429 -18.04 6.42 26.84
C PRO A 429 -17.92 7.57 25.83
N PHE A 430 -16.77 7.79 25.19
CA PHE A 430 -16.65 8.82 24.14
C PHE A 430 -17.42 8.44 22.88
N SER A 431 -17.30 7.17 22.47
CA SER A 431 -18.07 6.61 21.37
C SER A 431 -19.56 6.62 21.67
N GLU A 432 -19.95 6.14 22.86
CA GLU A 432 -21.33 6.16 23.34
C GLU A 432 -21.92 7.59 23.32
N THR A 433 -21.15 8.60 23.75
CA THR A 433 -21.58 10.00 23.71
C THR A 433 -21.88 10.48 22.29
N ILE A 434 -21.07 10.09 21.31
CA ILE A 434 -21.33 10.41 19.88
C ILE A 434 -22.57 9.65 19.40
N LYS A 435 -22.70 8.36 19.71
CA LYS A 435 -23.85 7.52 19.33
C LYS A 435 -25.18 8.04 19.90
N ASN A 436 -25.18 8.51 21.15
CA ASN A 436 -26.36 9.10 21.80
C ASN A 436 -26.67 10.54 21.36
N SER A 437 -25.76 11.18 20.61
CA SER A 437 -26.00 12.50 20.04
C SER A 437 -26.86 12.43 18.77
N LYS A 438 -27.32 13.59 18.29
CA LYS A 438 -28.04 13.70 17.00
C LYS A 438 -27.21 13.27 15.76
N TYR A 439 -25.93 12.95 15.93
CA TYR A 439 -25.02 12.51 14.87
C TYR A 439 -24.79 11.00 14.85
N GLY A 440 -25.22 10.25 15.86
CA GLY A 440 -24.89 8.83 16.01
C GLY A 440 -25.38 7.89 14.90
N THR A 441 -26.37 8.34 14.12
CA THR A 441 -26.88 7.64 12.92
C THR A 441 -26.24 8.13 11.62
N LYS A 442 -25.40 9.17 11.68
CA LYS A 442 -24.77 9.81 10.52
C LYS A 442 -23.28 9.50 10.39
N ILE A 443 -22.67 8.92 11.42
CA ILE A 443 -21.25 8.57 11.44
C ILE A 443 -21.04 7.30 12.26
N MET A 444 -20.14 6.44 11.80
CA MET A 444 -19.72 5.27 12.58
C MET A 444 -18.68 5.67 13.63
N THR A 445 -18.63 4.91 14.71
CA THR A 445 -17.68 5.13 15.81
C THR A 445 -16.95 3.84 16.15
N ALA A 446 -15.67 3.97 16.50
CA ALA A 446 -14.77 2.85 16.74
C ALA A 446 -14.03 3.06 18.07
N PRO A 447 -14.59 2.62 19.21
CA PRO A 447 -13.91 2.73 20.50
C PRO A 447 -12.68 1.83 20.61
N VAL A 448 -11.70 2.34 21.36
CA VAL A 448 -10.46 1.67 21.75
C VAL A 448 -10.27 1.79 23.27
N GLY A 449 -9.28 1.14 23.85
CA GLY A 449 -8.83 1.43 25.22
C GLY A 449 -9.10 0.30 26.19
N LEU A 450 -8.07 -0.53 26.39
CA LEU A 450 -8.13 -1.71 27.27
C LEU A 450 -9.34 -2.61 26.96
N ILE A 451 -9.60 -2.80 25.67
CA ILE A 451 -10.54 -3.82 25.19
C ILE A 451 -9.71 -5.07 24.90
N VAL A 452 -9.87 -6.09 25.74
CA VAL A 452 -9.02 -7.31 25.73
C VAL A 452 -9.82 -8.61 25.85
N GLU A 453 -11.12 -8.53 26.14
CA GLU A 453 -11.99 -9.70 26.30
C GLU A 453 -13.03 -9.77 25.18
N ALA A 454 -13.41 -10.99 24.78
CA ALA A 454 -14.42 -11.22 23.75
C ALA A 454 -15.79 -10.67 24.15
N LYS A 455 -16.22 -10.91 25.39
CA LYS A 455 -17.49 -10.41 25.93
C LYS A 455 -17.53 -8.88 25.94
N GLN A 456 -16.45 -8.24 26.39
CA GLN A 456 -16.34 -6.79 26.38
C GLN A 456 -16.47 -6.21 24.97
N ALA A 457 -15.82 -6.82 23.97
CA ALA A 457 -15.96 -6.39 22.58
C ALA A 457 -17.39 -6.61 22.05
N ASN A 458 -18.02 -7.73 22.40
CA ASN A 458 -19.39 -8.05 22.01
C ASN A 458 -20.41 -7.07 22.62
N GLU A 459 -20.27 -6.77 23.91
CA GLU A 459 -21.13 -5.82 24.64
C GLU A 459 -21.11 -4.43 24.00
N ILE A 460 -19.95 -3.95 23.54
CA ILE A 460 -19.85 -2.66 22.86
C ILE A 460 -20.73 -2.61 21.61
N ILE A 461 -20.77 -3.71 20.84
CA ILE A 461 -21.57 -3.79 19.61
C ILE A 461 -23.05 -4.01 19.95
N GLU A 462 -23.37 -4.95 20.85
CA GLU A 462 -24.76 -5.28 21.23
C GLU A 462 -25.50 -4.12 21.89
N GLN A 463 -24.78 -3.31 22.66
CA GLN A 463 -25.34 -2.12 23.32
C GLN A 463 -25.24 -0.86 22.45
N GLU A 464 -24.81 -0.99 21.19
CA GLU A 464 -24.66 0.13 20.24
C GLU A 464 -23.73 1.25 20.73
N TYR A 465 -22.80 0.94 21.65
CA TYR A 465 -21.78 1.89 22.13
C TYR A 465 -20.73 2.21 21.09
N GLY A 466 -20.61 1.40 20.04
CA GLY A 466 -19.81 1.67 18.86
C GLY A 466 -20.18 0.72 17.71
N ASP A 467 -19.72 1.03 16.51
CA ASP A 467 -20.00 0.25 15.30
C ASP A 467 -18.84 -0.70 14.94
N LEU A 468 -17.65 -0.43 15.49
CA LEU A 468 -16.42 -1.20 15.34
C LEU A 468 -15.68 -1.27 16.67
N VAL A 469 -14.89 -2.32 16.92
CA VAL A 469 -14.05 -2.42 18.12
C VAL A 469 -12.58 -2.44 17.72
N LEU A 470 -11.82 -1.46 18.19
CA LEU A 470 -10.38 -1.40 17.95
C LEU A 470 -9.63 -1.96 19.14
N MET A 471 -8.77 -2.95 18.88
CA MET A 471 -7.92 -3.60 19.88
C MET A 471 -6.47 -3.53 19.44
N ALA A 472 -5.55 -3.42 20.41
CA ALA A 472 -4.12 -3.27 20.11
C ALA A 472 -3.27 -4.31 20.85
N ARG A 473 -3.10 -4.14 22.17
CA ARG A 473 -2.21 -4.99 22.99
C ARG A 473 -2.61 -6.46 23.01
N GLU A 474 -3.90 -6.77 22.87
CA GLU A 474 -4.34 -8.16 22.83
C GLU A 474 -3.82 -8.90 21.60
N TYR A 475 -3.86 -8.27 20.41
CA TYR A 475 -3.30 -8.86 19.18
C TYR A 475 -1.78 -9.05 19.22
N LEU A 476 -1.05 -8.26 20.03
CA LEU A 476 0.38 -8.48 20.24
C LEU A 476 0.66 -9.72 21.09
N ARG A 477 -0.26 -10.10 21.98
CA ARG A 477 -0.14 -11.28 22.86
C ARG A 477 -0.74 -12.53 22.22
N ASP A 478 -1.87 -12.39 21.57
CA ASP A 478 -2.63 -13.46 20.92
C ASP A 478 -3.12 -13.01 19.52
N PRO A 479 -2.35 -13.30 18.44
CA PRO A 479 -2.76 -12.95 17.08
C PRO A 479 -3.95 -13.76 16.57
N HIS A 480 -4.36 -14.83 17.27
CA HIS A 480 -5.54 -15.63 16.92
C HIS A 480 -6.77 -15.26 17.75
N PHE A 481 -6.70 -14.16 18.52
CA PHE A 481 -7.78 -13.69 19.38
C PHE A 481 -9.18 -13.74 18.72
N PRO A 482 -9.40 -13.33 17.45
CA PRO A 482 -10.73 -13.36 16.83
C PRO A 482 -11.31 -14.77 16.71
N LEU A 483 -10.47 -15.77 16.44
CA LEU A 483 -10.90 -17.17 16.35
C LEU A 483 -11.33 -17.69 17.73
N LYS A 484 -10.57 -17.33 18.77
CA LYS A 484 -10.87 -17.68 20.16
C LYS A 484 -12.13 -16.96 20.66
N ALA A 485 -12.26 -15.67 20.39
CA ALA A 485 -13.42 -14.85 20.73
C ALA A 485 -14.68 -15.39 20.07
N ALA A 486 -14.63 -15.75 18.79
CA ALA A 486 -15.76 -16.36 18.09
C ALA A 486 -16.21 -17.68 18.75
N LYS A 487 -15.26 -18.51 19.19
CA LYS A 487 -15.57 -19.75 19.94
C LYS A 487 -16.21 -19.45 21.29
N GLU A 488 -15.69 -18.49 22.04
CA GLU A 488 -16.21 -18.07 23.34
C GLU A 488 -17.64 -17.52 23.24
N LEU A 489 -17.91 -16.72 22.20
CA LEU A 489 -19.21 -16.10 21.93
C LEU A 489 -20.20 -17.05 21.22
N GLY A 490 -19.81 -18.30 20.94
CA GLY A 490 -20.69 -19.29 20.33
C GLY A 490 -21.01 -19.05 18.84
N VAL A 491 -20.16 -18.30 18.12
CA VAL A 491 -20.31 -18.03 16.68
C VAL A 491 -20.14 -19.34 15.90
N LYS A 492 -21.20 -19.78 15.22
CA LYS A 492 -21.23 -21.07 14.51
C LYS A 492 -20.54 -21.01 13.15
N GLU A 493 -20.70 -19.89 12.44
CA GLU A 493 -20.25 -19.70 11.06
C GLU A 493 -19.06 -18.74 11.01
N LEU A 494 -17.87 -19.26 11.35
CA LEU A 494 -16.61 -18.59 11.07
C LEU A 494 -15.74 -19.50 10.19
N THR A 495 -15.29 -18.95 9.05
CA THR A 495 -14.33 -19.61 8.17
C THR A 495 -12.95 -19.55 8.80
N TRP A 496 -12.48 -20.69 9.30
CA TRP A 496 -11.09 -20.83 9.74
C TRP A 496 -10.19 -21.11 8.53
N PRO A 497 -8.91 -20.69 8.57
CA PRO A 497 -7.92 -21.16 7.60
C PRO A 497 -7.97 -22.69 7.51
N PRO A 498 -8.01 -23.31 6.31
CA PRO A 498 -8.16 -24.76 6.16
C PRO A 498 -7.18 -25.58 7.00
N GLN A 499 -5.96 -25.07 7.16
CA GLN A 499 -4.89 -25.70 7.93
C GLN A 499 -5.16 -25.75 9.44
N TYR A 500 -6.07 -24.93 9.96
CA TYR A 500 -6.44 -24.85 11.37
C TYR A 500 -7.76 -25.54 11.70
N GLN A 501 -8.44 -26.15 10.72
CA GLN A 501 -9.74 -26.80 10.94
C GLN A 501 -9.72 -27.87 12.03
N ARG A 502 -8.61 -28.62 12.17
CA ARG A 502 -8.45 -29.64 13.21
C ARG A 502 -8.23 -29.08 14.63
N ALA A 503 -8.02 -27.76 14.75
CA ALA A 503 -7.83 -27.06 16.03
C ALA A 503 -9.08 -26.24 16.46
N LYS A 504 -10.17 -26.29 15.68
CA LYS A 504 -11.42 -25.54 15.93
C LYS A 504 -12.12 -25.98 17.22
#